data_AF-A0A7J5WM53-F1
#
_entry.id   AF-A0A7J5WM53-F1
#
_cell.length_a   1.000
_cell.length_b   1.000
_cell.length_c   1.000
_cell.angle_alpha   90.00
_cell.angle_beta   90.00
_cell.angle_gamma   90.00
#
_symmetry.space_group_name_H-M   'P 1'
#
loop_
_entity.id
_entity.type
_entity.pdbx_description
1 polymer ?
#
loop_
_entity_poly.entity_id
_entity_poly.type
_entity_poly.pdbx_seq_one_letter_code
_entity_poly.pdbx_strand_id
1 'polypeptide(L)'
;MKGKQVILLILAIIFADQAIKFYIKLNYFAGEEHLVLGTWFRLHFVENEGMAWGWKFGGEFGKIALTLFRLAAVIWGSFLLRDFIRKKMHRGFIICAALIYAGALGNLIDSLFYGLIFEFSNPFSQNVAHLLPSGGGYAGFLHG
;
A
#
# COMPACT_ATOMS: atom_id res chain seq x y z
N MET A 1 2.63 17.00 -20.54
CA MET A 1 3.62 16.61 -19.51
C MET A 1 4.48 15.50 -20.10
N LYS A 2 5.79 15.47 -19.87
CA LYS A 2 6.65 14.41 -20.43
C LYS A 2 6.48 13.13 -19.61
N GLY A 3 6.53 11.95 -20.24
CA GLY A 3 6.37 10.67 -19.54
C GLY A 3 7.34 10.47 -18.38
N LYS A 4 8.59 10.94 -18.53
CA LYS A 4 9.60 10.92 -17.45
C LYS A 4 9.15 11.66 -16.18
N GLN A 5 8.42 12.77 -16.31
CA GLN A 5 7.90 13.53 -15.17
C GLN A 5 6.81 12.75 -14.44
N VAL A 6 5.97 12.03 -15.18
CA VAL A 6 4.92 11.17 -14.62
C VAL A 6 5.53 9.98 -13.87
N ILE A 7 6.53 9.33 -14.45
CA ILE A 7 7.24 8.23 -13.81
C ILE A 7 7.92 8.71 -12.52
N LEU A 8 8.61 9.86 -12.55
CA LEU A 8 9.25 10.41 -11.37
C LEU A 8 8.23 10.73 -10.26
N LEU A 9 7.07 11.29 -10.62
CA LEU A 9 5.98 11.54 -9.68
C LEU A 9 5.50 10.23 -9.04
N ILE A 10 5.23 9.20 -9.84
CA ILE A 10 4.78 7.89 -9.33
C ILE A 10 5.82 7.29 -8.38
N LEU A 11 7.10 7.29 -8.76
CA LEU A 11 8.18 6.76 -7.93
C LEU A 11 8.32 7.53 -6.62
N ALA A 12 8.21 8.86 -6.63
CA ALA A 12 8.27 9.67 -5.43
C ALA A 12 7.10 9.38 -4.47
N ILE A 13 5.88 9.22 -5.00
CA ILE A 13 4.71 8.87 -4.20
C ILE A 13 4.83 7.47 -3.60
N ILE A 14 5.25 6.48 -4.39
CA ILE A 14 5.47 5.11 -3.91
C ILE A 14 6.57 5.09 -2.84
N PHE A 15 7.68 5.80 -3.05
CA PHE A 15 8.75 5.88 -2.07
C PHE A 15 8.24 6.47 -0.75
N ALA A 16 7.49 7.58 -0.79
CA ALA A 16 6.92 8.18 0.41
C ALA A 16 5.92 7.24 1.11
N ASP A 17 5.02 6.60 0.35
CA ASP A 17 4.05 5.62 0.86
C ASP A 17 4.74 4.46 1.59
N GLN A 18 5.71 3.82 0.94
CA GLN A 18 6.43 2.68 1.50
C GLN A 18 7.31 3.08 2.68
N ALA A 19 8.00 4.23 2.61
CA ALA A 19 8.82 4.72 3.72
C ALA A 19 7.98 4.98 4.98
N ILE A 20 6.80 5.60 4.83
CA ILE A 20 5.88 5.84 5.95
C ILE A 20 5.36 4.50 6.50
N LYS A 21 4.93 3.57 5.64
CA LYS A 21 4.44 2.25 6.07
C LYS A 21 5.50 1.45 6.83
N PHE A 22 6.73 1.42 6.33
CA PHE A 22 7.85 0.79 7.02
C PHE A 22 8.11 1.46 8.36
N TYR A 23 8.13 2.80 8.41
CA TYR A 23 8.32 3.53 9.65
C TYR A 23 7.25 3.17 10.68
N ILE A 24 5.97 3.15 10.30
CA ILE A 24 4.89 2.79 11.23
C ILE A 24 5.03 1.34 11.70
N LYS A 25 5.21 0.39 10.78
CA LYS A 25 5.26 -1.03 11.10
C LYS A 25 6.47 -1.44 11.96
N LEU A 26 7.57 -0.68 11.88
CA LEU A 26 8.81 -0.92 12.62
C LEU A 26 8.95 -0.07 13.91
N ASN A 27 8.00 0.81 14.22
CA ASN A 27 8.08 1.64 15.43
C ASN A 27 6.81 1.59 16.29
N TYR A 28 5.68 1.14 15.76
CA TYR A 28 4.40 1.10 16.44
C TYR A 28 3.83 -0.32 16.42
N PHE A 29 3.06 -0.67 17.45
CA PHE A 29 2.28 -1.91 17.45
C PHE A 29 0.85 -1.64 16.95
N ALA A 30 0.21 -2.66 16.37
CA ALA A 30 -1.14 -2.51 15.82
C ALA A 30 -2.14 -2.08 16.92
N GLY A 31 -2.95 -1.06 16.64
CA GLY A 31 -3.87 -0.44 17.60
C GLY A 31 -3.27 0.68 18.44
N GLU A 32 -1.95 0.92 18.36
CA GLU A 32 -1.31 2.03 19.08
C GLU A 32 -1.84 3.39 18.59
N GLU A 33 -2.06 4.31 19.55
CA GLU A 33 -2.41 5.69 19.28
C GLU A 33 -1.31 6.64 19.77
N HIS A 34 -0.88 7.53 18.89
CA HIS A 34 0.09 8.57 19.21
C HIS A 34 -0.52 9.96 18.95
N LEU A 35 -0.62 10.77 19.99
CA LEU A 35 -1.14 12.14 19.91
C LEU A 35 -0.07 13.07 19.36
N VAL A 36 -0.17 13.41 18.07
CA VAL A 36 0.84 14.22 17.38
C VAL A 36 0.65 15.71 17.66
N LEU A 37 -0.60 16.19 17.64
CA LEU A 37 -0.94 17.59 17.96
C LEU A 37 -2.13 17.64 18.92
N GLY A 38 -1.83 17.41 20.20
CA GLY A 38 -2.84 17.39 21.26
C GLY A 38 -3.96 16.38 20.96
N THR A 39 -5.21 16.80 21.09
CA THR A 39 -6.38 15.95 20.82
C THR A 39 -6.91 16.03 19.39
N TRP A 40 -6.37 16.94 18.56
CA TRP A 40 -6.89 17.19 17.21
C TRP A 40 -6.29 16.25 16.15
N PHE A 41 -4.98 15.99 16.22
CA PHE A 41 -4.31 15.07 15.31
C PHE A 41 -3.66 13.92 16.07
N ARG A 42 -4.14 12.72 15.78
CA ARG A 42 -3.60 11.47 16.30
C ARG A 42 -3.23 10.55 15.15
N LEU A 43 -2.14 9.83 15.34
CA LEU A 43 -1.73 8.70 14.51
C LEU A 43 -2.27 7.44 15.16
N HIS A 44 -3.05 6.65 14.43
CA HIS A 44 -3.57 5.37 14.90
C HIS A 44 -3.13 4.28 13.92
N PHE A 45 -2.33 3.33 14.40
CA PHE A 45 -1.84 2.25 13.53
C PHE A 45 -2.91 1.17 13.39
N VAL A 46 -3.39 0.96 12.15
CA VAL A 46 -4.35 -0.08 11.80
C VAL A 46 -3.81 -0.90 10.64
N GLU A 47 -3.84 -2.22 10.77
CA GLU A 47 -3.56 -3.14 9.67
C GLU A 47 -4.86 -3.53 8.97
N ASN A 48 -4.88 -3.40 7.66
CA ASN A 48 -6.04 -3.78 6.86
C ASN A 48 -5.91 -5.23 6.39
N GLU A 49 -6.88 -6.08 6.70
CA GLU A 49 -6.90 -7.47 6.27
C GLU A 49 -7.38 -7.68 4.82
N GLY A 50 -7.71 -6.64 4.08
CA GLY A 50 -7.98 -6.79 2.64
C GLY A 50 -8.64 -5.59 1.99
N MET A 51 -9.92 -5.33 2.29
CA MET A 51 -10.72 -4.30 1.60
C MET A 51 -10.99 -3.08 2.46
N ALA A 52 -11.48 -2.01 1.82
CA ALA A 52 -11.94 -0.83 2.54
C ALA A 52 -13.09 -1.21 3.49
N TRP A 53 -13.23 -0.47 4.60
CA TRP A 53 -14.32 -0.64 5.58
C TRP A 53 -14.26 -1.97 6.34
N GLY A 54 -13.10 -2.62 6.38
CA GLY A 54 -12.89 -3.87 7.13
C GLY A 54 -13.61 -5.07 6.51
N TRP A 55 -14.10 -4.96 5.27
CA TRP A 55 -14.73 -6.09 4.60
C TRP A 55 -13.72 -7.20 4.32
N LYS A 56 -14.06 -8.41 4.77
CA LYS A 56 -13.33 -9.64 4.48
C LYS A 56 -14.19 -10.48 3.54
N PHE A 57 -13.78 -10.58 2.28
CA PHE A 57 -14.45 -11.44 1.31
C PHE A 57 -13.74 -12.79 1.30
N GLY A 58 -14.47 -13.90 1.41
CA GLY A 58 -13.97 -15.25 1.10
C GLY A 58 -12.71 -15.76 1.84
N GLY A 59 -12.30 -15.16 2.97
CA GLY A 59 -11.09 -15.55 3.72
C GLY A 59 -9.81 -15.43 2.88
N GLU A 60 -8.91 -16.40 2.99
CA GLU A 60 -7.64 -16.44 2.25
C GLU A 60 -7.85 -16.39 0.73
N PHE A 61 -8.87 -17.07 0.20
CA PHE A 61 -9.18 -17.04 -1.23
C PHE A 61 -9.55 -15.63 -1.70
N GLY A 62 -10.35 -14.89 -0.92
CA GLY A 62 -10.72 -13.54 -1.32
C GLY A 62 -9.60 -12.53 -1.18
N LYS A 63 -8.62 -12.74 -0.27
CA LYS A 63 -7.37 -11.95 -0.26
C LYS A 63 -6.60 -12.14 -1.57
N ILE A 64 -6.39 -13.40 -2.01
CA ILE A 64 -5.74 -13.68 -3.30
C ILE A 64 -6.51 -13.06 -4.46
N ALA A 65 -7.83 -13.24 -4.51
CA ALA A 65 -8.68 -12.68 -5.57
C ALA A 65 -8.56 -11.15 -5.62
N LEU A 66 -8.52 -10.49 -4.47
CA LEU A 66 -8.35 -9.04 -4.38
C LEU A 66 -6.96 -8.60 -4.86
N THR A 67 -5.91 -9.31 -4.48
CA THR A 67 -4.54 -9.02 -4.93
C THR A 67 -4.41 -9.20 -6.44
N LEU A 68 -5.02 -10.25 -7.00
CA LEU A 68 -5.06 -10.46 -8.46
C LEU A 68 -5.87 -9.38 -9.18
N PHE A 69 -6.99 -8.94 -8.59
CA PHE A 69 -7.75 -7.81 -9.12
C PHE A 69 -6.91 -6.52 -9.14
N ARG A 70 -6.18 -6.22 -8.05
CA ARG A 70 -5.25 -5.08 -7.99
C ARG A 70 -4.17 -5.19 -9.06
N LEU A 71 -3.59 -6.37 -9.25
CA LEU A 71 -2.61 -6.62 -10.29
C LEU A 71 -3.17 -6.32 -11.69
N ALA A 72 -4.36 -6.83 -12.01
CA ALA A 72 -5.05 -6.54 -13.27
C ALA A 72 -5.33 -5.03 -13.43
N ALA A 73 -5.80 -4.35 -12.38
CA ALA A 73 -6.07 -2.93 -12.39
C ALA A 73 -4.81 -2.08 -12.64
N VAL A 74 -3.66 -2.46 -12.06
CA VAL A 74 -2.37 -1.79 -12.28
C VAL A 74 -1.84 -2.04 -13.69
N ILE A 75 -1.94 -3.27 -14.20
CA ILE A 75 -1.57 -3.57 -15.59
C ILE A 75 -2.41 -2.71 -16.54
N TRP A 76 -3.73 -2.68 -16.35
CA TRP A 76 -4.64 -1.84 -17.13
C TRP A 76 -4.32 -0.34 -16.99
N GLY A 77 -4.10 0.12 -15.76
CA GLY A 77 -3.74 1.50 -15.44
C GLY A 77 -2.46 1.96 -16.14
N SER A 78 -1.49 1.06 -16.34
CA SER A 78 -0.26 1.34 -17.08
C SER A 78 -0.54 1.69 -18.54
N PHE A 79 -1.45 0.95 -19.18
CA PHE A 79 -1.86 1.21 -20.56
C PHE A 79 -2.68 2.50 -20.67
N LEU A 80 -3.62 2.74 -19.75
CA LEU A 80 -4.40 3.99 -19.71
C LEU A 80 -3.50 5.21 -19.54
N LEU A 81 -2.57 5.17 -18.59
CA LEU A 81 -1.69 6.30 -18.33
C LEU A 81 -0.78 6.58 -19.53
N ARG A 82 -0.28 5.54 -20.18
CA ARG A 82 0.47 5.66 -21.44
C ARG A 82 -0.37 6.30 -22.53
N ASP A 83 -1.64 5.90 -22.66
CA ASP A 83 -2.58 6.46 -23.64
C ASP A 83 -2.88 7.94 -23.37
N PHE A 84 -3.15 8.33 -22.12
CA PHE A 84 -3.39 9.72 -21.72
C PHE A 84 -2.20 10.63 -22.02
N ILE A 85 -0.98 10.15 -21.80
CA ILE A 85 0.26 10.88 -22.13
C ILE A 85 0.41 11.02 -23.64
N ARG A 86 0.16 9.95 -24.41
CA ARG A 86 0.26 9.96 -25.89
C ARG A 86 -0.76 10.90 -26.53
N LYS A 87 -1.99 10.90 -26.03
CA LYS A 87 -3.07 11.80 -26.44
C LYS A 87 -2.87 13.25 -25.99
N LYS A 88 -1.78 13.55 -25.28
CA LYS A 88 -1.44 14.89 -24.77
C LYS A 88 -2.59 15.51 -23.97
N MET A 89 -3.27 14.70 -23.16
CA MET A 89 -4.36 15.18 -22.30
C MET A 89 -3.88 16.28 -21.33
N HIS A 90 -4.84 17.00 -20.74
CA HIS A 90 -4.57 18.08 -19.81
C HIS A 90 -3.62 17.64 -18.69
N ARG A 91 -2.64 18.48 -18.34
CA ARG A 91 -1.57 18.12 -17.39
C ARG A 91 -2.12 17.72 -16.03
N GLY A 92 -3.09 18.48 -15.51
CA GLY A 92 -3.73 18.19 -14.23
C GLY A 92 -4.44 16.84 -14.23
N PHE A 93 -5.08 16.46 -15.34
CA PHE A 93 -5.73 15.15 -15.46
C PHE A 93 -4.72 14.00 -15.37
N ILE A 94 -3.60 14.11 -16.08
CA ILE A 94 -2.54 13.09 -16.04
C ILE A 94 -1.92 13.00 -14.64
N ILE A 95 -1.77 14.12 -13.91
CA ILE A 95 -1.31 14.12 -12.52
C ILE A 95 -2.29 13.35 -11.63
N CYS A 96 -3.59 13.65 -11.68
CA CYS A 96 -4.60 12.94 -10.90
C CYS A 96 -4.61 11.43 -11.21
N ALA A 97 -4.56 11.06 -12.50
CA ALA A 97 -4.49 9.67 -12.91
C ALA A 97 -3.21 8.98 -12.39
N ALA A 98 -2.07 9.66 -12.40
CA ALA A 98 -0.81 9.14 -11.87
C ALA A 98 -0.85 8.96 -10.34
N LEU A 99 -1.51 9.84 -9.59
CA LEU A 99 -1.69 9.71 -8.14
C LEU A 99 -2.55 8.48 -7.78
N ILE A 100 -3.67 8.28 -8.48
CA ILE A 100 -4.52 7.09 -8.32
C ILE A 100 -3.73 5.82 -8.63
N TYR A 101 -3.00 5.84 -9.75
CA TYR A 101 -2.15 4.72 -10.16
C TYR A 101 -1.07 4.39 -9.13
N ALA A 102 -0.37 5.41 -8.60
CA ALA A 102 0.67 5.23 -7.60
C ALA A 102 0.13 4.61 -6.32
N GLY A 103 -1.05 5.04 -5.85
CA GLY A 103 -1.71 4.44 -4.68
C GLY A 103 -2.13 2.98 -4.92
N ALA A 104 -2.66 2.67 -6.12
CA ALA A 104 -3.01 1.30 -6.47
C ALA A 104 -1.77 0.38 -6.55
N LEU A 105 -0.67 0.86 -7.12
CA LEU A 105 0.58 0.12 -7.20
C LEU A 105 1.25 -0.04 -5.82
N GLY A 106 1.22 0.98 -4.96
CA GLY A 106 1.70 0.88 -3.57
C GLY A 106 0.96 -0.20 -2.79
N ASN A 107 -0.36 -0.19 -2.81
CA ASN A 107 -1.17 -1.23 -2.14
C ASN A 107 -0.98 -2.63 -2.74
N LEU A 108 -0.69 -2.72 -4.04
CA LEU A 108 -0.33 -3.99 -4.67
C LEU A 108 1.00 -4.51 -4.14
N ILE A 109 2.02 -3.65 -3.98
CA ILE A 109 3.31 -4.03 -3.37
C ILE A 109 3.08 -4.58 -1.96
N ASP A 110 2.26 -3.91 -1.15
CA ASP A 110 1.96 -4.38 0.20
C ASP A 110 1.36 -5.78 0.19
N SER A 111 0.29 -5.95 -0.61
CA SER A 111 -0.45 -7.22 -0.72
C SER A 111 0.43 -8.38 -1.20
N LEU A 112 1.43 -8.08 -2.04
CA LEU A 112 2.36 -9.07 -2.58
C LEU A 112 3.42 -9.48 -1.56
N PHE A 113 4.00 -8.52 -0.84
CA PHE A 113 5.26 -8.73 -0.13
C PHE A 113 5.21 -8.58 1.38
N TYR A 114 4.26 -7.83 1.95
CA TYR A 114 4.32 -7.50 3.39
C TYR A 114 4.15 -8.73 4.27
N GLY A 115 3.30 -9.69 3.85
CA GLY A 115 3.18 -11.00 4.48
C GLY A 115 4.50 -11.76 4.55
N LEU A 116 5.35 -11.63 3.52
CA LEU A 116 6.62 -12.36 3.44
C LEU A 116 7.74 -11.72 4.28
N ILE A 117 7.78 -10.39 4.34
CA ILE A 117 8.95 -9.67 4.86
C ILE A 117 8.77 -9.14 6.27
N PHE A 118 7.55 -9.05 6.78
CA PHE A 118 7.31 -8.56 8.13
C PHE A 118 6.82 -9.67 9.05
N GLU A 119 7.11 -9.50 10.33
CA GLU A 119 6.38 -10.18 11.39
C GLU A 119 4.98 -9.58 11.58
N PHE A 120 4.06 -10.37 12.14
CA PHE A 120 2.71 -9.92 12.44
C PHE A 120 2.73 -8.91 13.60
N SER A 121 2.09 -7.76 13.43
CA SER A 121 1.90 -6.79 14.52
C SER A 121 0.64 -7.16 15.29
N ASN A 122 0.78 -7.76 16.47
CA ASN A 122 -0.38 -8.22 17.23
C ASN A 122 -0.80 -7.17 18.29
N PRO A 123 -2.04 -6.65 18.22
CA PRO A 123 -2.54 -5.67 19.17
C PRO A 123 -2.55 -6.13 20.63
N PHE A 124 -2.70 -7.44 20.88
CA PHE A 124 -2.77 -8.00 22.22
C PHE A 124 -1.40 -8.16 22.86
N SER A 125 -0.40 -8.60 22.10
CA SER A 125 0.99 -8.68 22.59
C SER A 125 1.75 -7.37 22.45
N GLN A 126 1.18 -6.37 21.76
CA GLN A 126 1.75 -5.04 21.56
C GLN A 126 3.18 -5.08 21.00
N ASN A 127 3.43 -6.04 20.09
CA ASN A 127 4.72 -6.16 19.45
C ASN A 127 4.80 -5.29 18.20
N VAL A 128 5.97 -4.69 18.01
CA VAL A 128 6.36 -4.04 16.78
C VAL A 128 6.83 -5.12 15.79
N ALA A 129 6.55 -4.98 14.50
CA ALA A 129 6.99 -5.96 13.52
C ALA A 129 8.51 -5.93 13.36
N HIS A 130 9.14 -7.10 13.29
CA HIS A 130 10.50 -7.22 12.78
C HIS A 130 10.51 -7.40 11.26
N LEU A 131 11.52 -6.82 10.61
CA LEU A 131 11.79 -7.03 9.20
C LEU A 131 12.62 -8.30 9.01
N LEU A 132 12.21 -9.17 8.10
CA LEU A 132 12.84 -10.46 7.77
C LEU A 132 13.12 -11.30 9.02
N PRO A 133 12.09 -11.63 9.82
CA PRO A 133 12.26 -12.49 10.99
C PRO A 133 12.82 -13.86 10.59
N SER A 134 13.63 -14.47 11.46
CA SER A 134 14.34 -15.72 11.16
C SER A 134 13.41 -16.91 10.86
N GLY A 135 12.14 -16.85 11.29
CA GLY A 135 11.11 -17.84 10.99
C GLY A 135 10.34 -17.60 9.69
N GLY A 136 10.66 -16.55 8.93
CA GLY A 136 9.85 -16.07 7.80
C GLY A 136 8.72 -15.13 8.23
N GLY A 137 8.19 -14.34 7.30
CA GLY A 137 7.12 -13.38 7.58
C GLY A 137 5.79 -14.03 7.98
N TYR A 138 4.83 -13.20 8.38
CA TYR A 138 3.54 -13.65 8.93
C TYR A 138 2.62 -14.37 7.94
N ALA A 139 2.83 -14.23 6.63
CA ALA A 139 2.01 -14.86 5.61
C ALA A 139 2.81 -15.14 4.32
N GLY A 140 2.17 -15.87 3.40
CA GLY A 140 2.74 -16.13 2.09
C GLY A 140 2.69 -14.95 1.13
N PHE A 141 3.26 -15.13 -0.06
CA PHE A 141 3.09 -14.23 -1.19
C PHE A 141 1.59 -14.03 -1.50
N LEU A 142 1.17 -12.81 -1.86
CA LEU A 142 -0.24 -12.41 -2.12
C LEU A 142 -1.16 -12.27 -0.90
N HIS A 143 -0.66 -12.51 0.31
CA HIS A 143 -1.45 -12.51 1.55
C HIS A 143 -1.08 -11.36 2.51
N GLY A 144 -0.31 -10.38 2.01
CA GLY A 144 0.08 -9.18 2.75
C GLY A 144 -1.09 -8.32 3.16
#